data_AF-A0A1E5QS12-F1
#
_entry.id   AF-A0A1E5QS12-F1
#
_cell.length_a   1.000
_cell.length_b   1.000
_cell.length_c   1.000
_cell.angle_alpha   90.00
_cell.angle_beta   90.00
_cell.angle_gamma   90.00
#
_symmetry.space_group_name_H-M   'P 1'
#
loop_
_entity.id
_entity.type
_entity.pdbx_description
1 polymer ?
#
loop_
_entity_poly.entity_id
_entity_poly.type
_entity_poly.pdbx_seq_one_letter_code
_entity_poly.pdbx_strand_id
1 'polypeptide(L)'
;FKSKWNDTNTKLIRVPVALEKQVLDYAHQLDDGVTPPPDSIVTNDFGEEFIKIMAKVNHQEKGYKSNSASQLIKDLKALSDQ
;
A
#
# COMPACT_ATOMS: atom_id res chain seq x y z
N PHE A 1 -17.82 9.63 -25.37
CA PHE A 1 -16.74 9.29 -24.44
C PHE A 1 -16.12 10.61 -23.97
N LYS A 2 -16.30 11.00 -22.71
CA LYS A 2 -15.75 12.28 -22.20
C LYS A 2 -14.48 11.91 -21.42
N SER A 3 -13.31 12.24 -21.96
CA SER A 3 -12.03 11.94 -21.31
C SER A 3 -12.00 12.61 -19.93
N LYS A 4 -11.76 11.83 -18.87
CA LYS A 4 -11.65 12.34 -17.49
C LYS A 4 -10.26 12.90 -17.16
N TRP A 5 -9.29 12.66 -18.04
CA TRP A 5 -7.97 13.27 -17.93
C TRP A 5 -8.07 14.72 -18.43
N ASN A 6 -7.93 15.66 -17.50
CA ASN A 6 -7.59 17.03 -17.88
C ASN A 6 -6.19 16.98 -18.50
N ASP A 7 -5.97 17.67 -19.63
CA ASP A 7 -4.67 17.82 -20.29
C ASP A 7 -3.65 18.46 -19.34
N THR A 8 -3.11 17.65 -18.46
CA THR A 8 -2.16 17.99 -17.41
C THR A 8 -0.81 17.41 -17.79
N ASN A 9 0.26 18.03 -17.31
CA ASN A 9 1.62 17.64 -17.69
C ASN A 9 1.88 16.16 -17.39
N THR A 10 2.06 15.36 -18.44
CA THR A 10 2.41 13.93 -18.33
C THR A 10 3.91 13.75 -18.20
N LYS A 11 4.35 12.68 -17.51
CA LYS A 11 5.76 12.31 -17.41
C LYS A 11 5.94 10.82 -17.69
N LEU A 12 7.03 10.46 -18.37
CA LEU A 12 7.42 9.07 -18.55
C LEU A 12 7.97 8.50 -17.24
N ILE A 13 7.48 7.32 -16.84
CA ILE A 13 8.01 6.54 -15.72
C ILE A 13 8.58 5.21 -16.23
N ARG A 14 9.52 4.63 -15.48
CA ARG A 14 10.02 3.27 -15.74
C ARG A 14 9.44 2.35 -14.69
N VAL A 15 8.89 1.23 -15.13
CA VAL A 15 8.32 0.19 -14.26
C VAL A 15 8.97 -1.16 -14.58
N PRO A 16 9.17 -2.03 -13.58
CA PRO A 16 9.59 -3.41 -13.82
C PRO A 16 8.60 -4.14 -14.72
N VAL A 17 9.10 -4.94 -15.66
CA VAL A 17 8.27 -5.69 -16.63
C VAL A 17 7.22 -6.55 -15.93
N ALA A 18 7.57 -7.16 -14.80
CA ALA A 18 6.65 -8.00 -14.02
C ALA A 18 5.42 -7.24 -13.48
N LEU A 19 5.50 -5.92 -13.34
CA LEU A 19 4.44 -5.07 -12.78
C LEU A 19 3.68 -4.27 -13.84
N GLU A 20 4.12 -4.32 -15.12
CA GLU A 20 3.55 -3.53 -16.21
C GLU A 20 2.02 -3.66 -16.27
N LYS A 21 1.53 -4.90 -16.31
CA LYS A 21 0.09 -5.17 -16.41
C LYS A 21 -0.68 -4.64 -15.21
N GLN A 22 -0.18 -4.82 -13.98
CA GLN A 22 -0.87 -4.36 -12.77
C GLN A 22 -0.94 -2.84 -12.70
N VAL A 23 0.13 -2.15 -13.08
CA VAL A 23 0.15 -0.67 -13.12
C VAL A 23 -0.83 -0.14 -14.16
N LEU A 24 -0.90 -0.76 -15.33
CA LEU A 24 -1.84 -0.38 -16.39
C LEU A 24 -3.30 -0.68 -15.97
N ASP A 25 -3.57 -1.87 -15.43
CA ASP A 25 -4.90 -2.26 -14.97
C ASP A 25 -5.39 -1.30 -13.85
N TYR A 26 -4.51 -0.91 -12.94
CA TYR A 26 -4.83 0.06 -11.89
C TYR A 26 -5.12 1.46 -12.47
N ALA A 27 -4.32 1.93 -13.42
CA ALA A 27 -4.57 3.21 -14.09
C ALA A 27 -5.94 3.20 -14.80
N HIS A 28 -6.29 2.10 -15.48
CA HIS A 28 -7.61 1.95 -16.11
C HIS A 28 -8.76 1.97 -15.10
N GLN A 29 -8.60 1.34 -13.93
CA GLN A 29 -9.63 1.39 -12.87
C GLN A 29 -9.88 2.82 -12.40
N LEU A 30 -8.82 3.62 -12.22
CA LEU A 30 -8.93 5.04 -11.86
C LEU A 30 -9.68 5.83 -12.95
N ASP A 31 -9.39 5.56 -14.23
CA ASP A 31 -10.02 6.23 -15.38
C ASP A 31 -11.51 5.96 -15.46
N ASP A 32 -11.90 4.70 -15.24
CA ASP A 32 -13.29 4.30 -15.23
C ASP A 32 -14.02 4.80 -13.98
N GLY A 33 -13.29 5.33 -12.99
CA GLY A 33 -13.84 5.81 -11.72
C GLY A 33 -14.22 4.65 -10.79
N VAL A 34 -13.65 3.48 -11.02
CA VAL A 34 -13.77 2.31 -10.16
C VAL A 34 -12.84 2.55 -8.97
N THR A 35 -13.39 2.48 -7.75
CA THR A 35 -12.54 2.45 -6.56
C THR A 35 -11.81 1.10 -6.55
N PRO A 36 -10.48 1.07 -6.67
CA PRO A 36 -9.74 -0.18 -6.62
C PRO A 36 -10.01 -0.86 -5.27
N PRO A 37 -10.16 -2.20 -5.25
CA PRO A 37 -10.27 -2.93 -3.99
C PRO A 37 -9.02 -2.66 -3.13
N PRO A 38 -9.15 -2.66 -1.78
CA PRO A 38 -8.05 -2.37 -0.87
C PRO A 38 -6.82 -3.27 -1.10
N ASP A 39 -7.04 -4.47 -1.65
CA ASP A 39 -5.99 -5.47 -1.91
C ASP A 39 -5.23 -5.27 -3.24
N SER A 40 -5.35 -4.10 -3.89
CA SER A 40 -4.54 -3.80 -5.08
C SER A 40 -3.06 -3.71 -4.70
N ILE A 41 -2.20 -4.39 -5.46
CA ILE A 41 -0.74 -4.38 -5.28
C ILE A 41 -0.16 -2.95 -5.40
N VAL A 42 -0.88 -2.02 -6.03
CA VAL A 42 -0.50 -0.61 -6.15
C VAL A 42 -0.87 0.20 -4.90
N THR A 43 -1.83 -0.27 -4.11
CA THR A 43 -2.26 0.30 -2.82
C THR A 43 -1.74 -0.54 -1.66
N ASN A 44 -0.53 -1.12 -1.77
CA ASN A 44 -0.04 -2.14 -0.85
C ASN A 44 0.05 -1.64 0.61
N ASP A 45 -1.08 -1.69 1.31
CA ASP A 45 -1.27 -1.31 2.70
C ASP A 45 -0.34 -2.12 3.60
N PHE A 46 0.02 -3.35 3.20
CA PHE A 46 0.99 -4.17 3.90
C PHE A 46 2.33 -3.46 4.09
N GLY A 47 2.85 -2.80 3.04
CA GLY A 47 4.12 -2.10 3.11
C GLY A 47 4.06 -0.91 4.06
N GLU A 48 3.00 -0.11 3.98
CA GLU A 48 2.79 1.04 4.86
C GLU A 48 2.54 0.61 6.32
N GLU A 49 1.73 -0.43 6.54
CA GLU A 49 1.44 -0.98 7.85
C GLU A 49 2.67 -1.62 8.49
N PHE A 50 3.49 -2.33 7.71
CA PHE A 50 4.77 -2.85 8.20
C PHE A 50 5.73 -1.73 8.59
N ILE A 51 5.83 -0.66 7.77
CA ILE A 51 6.64 0.52 8.11
C ILE A 51 6.14 1.18 9.40
N LYS A 52 4.81 1.30 9.58
CA LYS A 52 4.22 1.82 10.82
C LYS A 52 4.59 0.96 12.03
N ILE A 53 4.49 -0.37 11.92
CA ILE A 53 4.87 -1.30 13.01
C ILE A 53 6.35 -1.13 13.36
N MET A 54 7.23 -1.04 12.36
CA MET A 54 8.67 -0.85 12.57
C MET A 54 9.00 0.50 13.24
N ALA A 55 8.27 1.57 12.91
CA ALA A 55 8.41 2.85 13.59
C ALA A 55 8.06 2.74 15.09
N LYS A 56 6.99 2.03 15.44
CA LYS A 56 6.59 1.81 16.85
C LYS A 56 7.61 0.98 17.64
N VAL A 57 8.25 0.00 16.98
CA VAL A 57 9.37 -0.78 17.54
C VAL A 57 10.57 0.13 17.83
N ASN A 58 10.96 0.98 16.88
CA ASN A 58 12.10 1.89 17.04
C ASN A 58 11.87 2.91 18.18
N HIS A 59 10.64 3.40 18.35
CA HIS A 59 10.27 4.31 19.43
C HIS A 59 10.00 3.61 20.78
N GLN A 60 10.11 2.28 20.85
CA GLN A 60 9.82 1.49 22.04
C GLN A 60 8.43 1.83 22.63
N GLU A 61 7.42 1.96 21.77
CA GLU A 61 6.08 2.28 22.21
C GLU A 61 5.52 1.22 23.16
N LYS A 62 4.52 1.59 23.97
CA LYS A 62 3.89 0.68 24.92
C LYS A 62 3.30 -0.51 24.16
N GLY A 63 3.74 -1.72 24.50
CA GLY A 63 3.33 -2.94 23.78
C GLY A 63 4.28 -3.39 22.66
N TYR A 64 5.37 -2.63 22.41
CA TYR A 64 6.43 -2.93 21.42
C TYR A 64 7.83 -3.05 22.06
N LYS A 65 7.94 -3.01 23.39
CA LYS A 65 9.20 -3.21 24.13
C LYS A 65 9.53 -4.70 24.28
N SER A 66 10.82 -5.04 24.38
CA SER A 66 11.29 -6.43 24.51
C SER A 66 10.67 -7.20 25.69
N ASN A 67 10.31 -6.49 26.76
CA ASN A 67 9.68 -7.03 27.96
C ASN A 67 8.15 -7.01 27.94
N SER A 68 7.52 -6.42 26.92
CA SER A 68 6.06 -6.39 26.75
C SER A 68 5.67 -6.19 25.28
N ALA A 69 5.93 -7.19 24.44
CA ALA A 69 5.69 -7.15 22.98
C ALA A 69 4.27 -7.60 22.57
N SER A 70 3.31 -7.62 23.50
CA SER A 70 1.97 -8.17 23.26
C SER A 70 1.20 -7.42 22.15
N GLN A 71 1.45 -6.11 21.97
CA GLN A 71 0.82 -5.33 20.91
C GLN A 71 1.52 -5.57 19.57
N LEU A 72 2.85 -5.65 19.56
CA LEU A 72 3.61 -6.06 18.37
C LEU A 72 3.13 -7.41 17.82
N ILE A 73 2.94 -8.41 18.69
CA ILE A 73 2.49 -9.75 18.26
C ILE A 73 1.07 -9.69 17.67
N LYS A 74 0.18 -8.86 18.21
CA LYS A 74 -1.18 -8.70 17.67
C LYS A 74 -1.15 -8.03 16.30
N ASP A 75 -0.38 -6.96 16.16
CA ASP A 75 -0.26 -6.22 14.91
C ASP A 75 0.39 -7.09 13.81
N LEU A 76 1.43 -7.87 14.14
CA LEU A 76 2.04 -8.80 13.19
C LEU A 76 1.11 -9.94 12.76
N LYS A 77 0.23 -10.42 13.66
CA LYS A 77 -0.79 -11.41 13.30
C LYS A 77 -1.85 -10.81 12.38
N ALA A 78 -2.35 -9.63 12.72
CA ALA A 78 -3.32 -8.92 11.87
C ALA A 78 -2.76 -8.66 10.47
N LEU A 79 -1.48 -8.29 10.37
CA LEU A 79 -0.78 -8.08 9.10
C LEU A 79 -0.58 -9.39 8.31
N SER A 80 -0.45 -10.53 8.98
CA SER A 80 -0.30 -11.85 8.35
C SER A 80 -1.64 -12.49 7.95
N ASP A 81 -2.75 -12.05 8.53
CA ASP A 81 -4.10 -12.56 8.27
C ASP A 81 -4.85 -11.74 7.19
N GLN A 82 -4.22 -10.67 6.67
CA GLN A 82 -4.61 -9.96 5.44
C GLN A 82 -4.21 -10.74 4.19
#